data_AF-A0A5C7PR16-F1
#
_entry.id   AF-A0A5C7PR16-F1
#
_cell.length_a   1.000
_cell.length_b   1.000
_cell.length_c   1.000
_cell.angle_alpha   90.00
_cell.angle_beta   90.00
_cell.angle_gamma   90.00
#
_symmetry.space_group_name_H-M   'P 1'
#
loop_
_entity.id
_entity.type
_entity.pdbx_description
1 polymer ?
#
loop_
_entity_poly.entity_id
_entity_poly.type
_entity_poly.pdbx_seq_one_letter_code
_entity_poly.pdbx_strand_id
1 'polypeptide(L)' 'MMVNRNIPDPPEGWAYVDAVTLLKCIDDKGNVRYRELMTETLPAVEALGMATTFVDTLRKNIMEGSR' A
#
# COMPACT_ATOMS: atom_id res chain seq x y z
N MET A 1 -19.91 1.64 5.01
CA MET A 1 -19.45 3.00 4.64
C MET A 1 -18.34 2.82 3.61
N MET A 2 -18.58 3.21 2.36
CA MET A 2 -17.63 3.00 1.26
C MET A 2 -16.37 3.83 1.48
N VAL A 3 -15.21 3.18 1.53
CA VAL A 3 -13.91 3.87 1.46
C VAL A 3 -13.84 4.51 0.08
N ASN A 4 -13.73 5.83 0.02
CA ASN A 4 -13.57 6.55 -1.23
C ASN A 4 -12.21 6.16 -1.85
N ARG A 5 -12.22 5.22 -2.80
CA ARG A 5 -11.02 4.66 -3.43
C ARG A 5 -10.69 5.50 -4.67
N ASN A 6 -9.99 6.60 -4.49
CA ASN A 6 -9.24 7.21 -5.60
C ASN A 6 -7.97 6.37 -5.82
N ILE A 7 -8.14 5.14 -6.30
CA ILE A 7 -7.00 4.39 -6.86
C ILE A 7 -6.75 5.07 -8.21
N PRO A 8 -5.56 5.65 -8.45
CA PRO A 8 -5.26 6.26 -9.75
C PRO A 8 -5.38 5.21 -10.86
N ASP A 9 -5.62 5.62 -12.09
CA ASP A 9 -5.55 4.68 -13.22
C ASP A 9 -4.11 4.19 -13.43
N PRO A 10 -3.91 2.96 -13.93
CA PRO A 10 -2.58 2.49 -14.25
C PRO A 10 -2.05 3.26 -15.48
N PRO A 11 -0.72 3.38 -15.66
CA PRO A 11 -0.13 3.98 -16.86
C PRO A 11 -0.62 3.31 -18.16
N GLU A 12 -0.49 4.01 -19.28
CA GLU A 12 -0.88 3.48 -20.59
C GLU A 12 -0.16 2.14 -20.87
N GLY A 13 -0.95 1.12 -21.25
CA GLY A 13 -0.46 -0.23 -21.52
C GLY A 13 -0.29 -1.12 -20.28
N TRP A 14 -0.59 -0.63 -19.07
CA TRP A 14 -0.49 -1.40 -17.83
C TRP A 14 -1.87 -1.91 -17.39
N ALA A 15 -1.89 -3.04 -16.68
CA ALA A 15 -3.10 -3.59 -16.08
C ALA A 15 -2.84 -3.92 -14.61
N TYR A 16 -3.85 -3.71 -13.76
CA TYR A 16 -3.80 -4.21 -12.39
C TYR A 16 -3.94 -5.73 -12.37
N VAL A 17 -3.04 -6.39 -11.64
CA VAL A 17 -3.07 -7.85 -11.43
C VAL A 17 -3.52 -8.14 -10.00
N ASP A 18 -2.86 -7.53 -9.02
CA ASP A 18 -3.21 -7.61 -7.60
C ASP A 18 -2.98 -6.26 -6.90
N ALA A 19 -3.60 -6.09 -5.73
CA ALA A 19 -3.43 -4.89 -4.92
C ALA A 19 -3.41 -5.22 -3.43
N VAL A 20 -2.51 -4.57 -2.70
CA VAL A 20 -2.51 -4.50 -1.23
C VAL A 20 -2.60 -3.04 -0.80
N THR A 21 -3.50 -2.75 0.15
CA THR A 21 -3.66 -1.43 0.76
C THR A 21 -3.46 -1.53 2.26
N LEU A 22 -2.48 -0.79 2.78
CA LEU A 22 -2.27 -0.64 4.21
C LEU A 22 -3.07 0.57 4.72
N LEU A 23 -4.00 0.32 5.62
CA LEU A 23 -4.82 1.32 6.30
C LEU A 23 -4.21 1.61 7.66
N LYS A 24 -3.81 2.87 7.90
CA LYS A 24 -3.44 3.36 9.22
C LYS A 24 -4.69 3.85 9.93
N CYS A 25 -5.01 3.25 11.07
CA CYS A 25 -6.19 3.53 11.87
C CYS A 25 -5.79 3.99 13.27
N ILE A 26 -6.75 4.58 14.00
CA ILE A 26 -6.64 4.85 15.42
C ILE A 26 -7.77 4.06 16.10
N ASP A 27 -7.46 3.31 17.16
CA ASP A 27 -8.49 2.62 17.95
C ASP A 27 -9.22 3.58 18.92
N ASP A 28 -10.26 3.07 19.58
CA ASP A 28 -11.06 3.81 20.56
C ASP A 28 -10.26 4.35 21.75
N LYS A 29 -9.04 3.81 21.95
CA LYS A 29 -8.09 4.22 22.99
C LYS A 29 -7.00 5.15 22.47
N GLY A 30 -7.08 5.60 21.22
CA GLY A 30 -6.10 6.50 20.63
C GLY A 30 -4.82 5.82 20.14
N ASN A 31 -4.74 4.49 20.14
CA ASN A 31 -3.55 3.80 19.67
C ASN A 31 -3.56 3.67 18.16
N VAL A 32 -2.40 3.88 17.55
CA VAL A 32 -2.20 3.63 16.12
C VAL A 32 -2.28 2.12 15.86
N ARG A 33 -3.13 1.74 14.90
CA ARG A 33 -3.29 0.37 14.39
C ARG A 33 -3.10 0.36 12.88
N TYR A 34 -2.77 -0.80 12.34
CA TYR A 34 -2.69 -1.00 10.91
C TYR A 34 -3.63 -2.14 10.51
N ARG A 35 -4.29 -2.00 9.37
CA ARG A 35 -5.10 -3.04 8.74
C ARG A 35 -4.73 -3.17 7.28
N GLU A 36 -4.86 -4.37 6.74
CA GLU A 36 -4.57 -4.65 5.34
C GLU A 36 -5.86 -5.00 4.60
N LEU A 37 -5.98 -4.51 3.37
CA LEU A 37 -6.93 -4.99 2.38
C LEU A 37 -6.12 -5.53 1.20
N MET A 38 -6.35 -6.79 0.83
CA MET A 38 -5.67 -7.44 -0.29
C MET A 38 -6.69 -8.15 -1.19
N THR A 39 -6.32 -8.37 -2.46
CA THR A 39 -7.06 -9.26 -3.36
C THR A 39 -7.04 -10.69 -2.79
N GLU A 40 -8.14 -11.44 -2.96
CA GLU A 40 -8.28 -12.80 -2.39
C GLU A 40 -7.19 -13.77 -2.86
N THR A 41 -6.64 -13.52 -4.05
CA THR A 41 -5.62 -14.34 -4.71
C THR A 41 -4.20 -14.04 -4.29
N LEU A 42 -3.94 -12.92 -3.61
CA LEU A 42 -2.58 -12.49 -3.27
C LEU A 42 -2.08 -13.22 -2.01
N PRO A 43 -1.07 -14.10 -2.11
CA PRO A 43 -0.49 -14.76 -0.94
C PRO A 43 0.14 -13.75 0.01
N ALA A 44 0.07 -14.01 1.32
CA ALA A 44 0.58 -13.09 2.34
C ALA A 44 2.07 -12.75 2.19
N VAL A 45 2.88 -13.69 1.66
CA VAL A 45 4.31 -13.47 1.38
C VAL A 45 4.52 -12.49 0.23
N GLU A 46 3.69 -12.55 -0.82
CA GLU A 46 3.75 -11.62 -1.95
C GLU A 46 3.28 -10.23 -1.53
N ALA A 47 2.22 -10.15 -0.72
CA ALA A 47 1.75 -8.90 -0.12
C ALA A 47 2.85 -8.22 0.72
N LEU A 48 3.56 -9.00 1.55
CA LEU A 48 4.71 -8.51 2.33
C LEU A 48 5.85 -8.01 1.44
N GLY A 49 6.14 -8.74 0.35
CA GLY A 49 7.11 -8.34 -0.66
C GLY A 49 6.77 -7.00 -1.29
N MET A 50 5.53 -6.83 -1.76
CA MET A 50 5.04 -5.57 -2.35
C MET A 50 5.17 -4.39 -1.37
N ALA A 51 4.77 -4.58 -0.10
CA ALA A 51 4.86 -3.54 0.92
C ALA A 51 6.32 -3.15 1.20
N THR A 52 7.23 -4.12 1.27
CA THR A 52 8.66 -3.88 1.50
C THR A 52 9.29 -3.11 0.34
N THR A 53 9.04 -3.53 -0.91
CA THR A 53 9.53 -2.83 -2.10
C THR A 53 9.02 -1.39 -2.17
N PHE A 54 7.77 -1.14 -1.77
CA PHE A 54 7.22 0.22 -1.73
C PHE A 54 7.94 1.09 -0.68
N VAL A 55 8.17 0.57 0.54
CA VAL A 55 8.91 1.29 1.59
C VAL A 55 10.34 1.59 1.16
N ASP A 56 11.04 0.64 0.53
CA ASP A 56 12.41 0.84 0.05
C ASP A 56 12.45 1.88 -1.07
N THR A 57 11.47 1.89 -1.96
CA THR A 57 11.32 2.92 -3.02
C THR A 57 11.11 4.31 -2.41
N LEU A 58 10.24 4.43 -1.41
CA LEU A 58 10.04 5.69 -0.68
C LEU A 58 11.33 6.15 0.00
N ARG A 59 12.04 5.25 0.68
CA ARG A 59 13.32 5.56 1.33
C ARG A 59 14.34 6.05 0.31
N LYS A 60 14.48 5.37 -0.83
CA LYS A 60 15.36 5.78 -1.92
C LYS A 60 15.01 7.19 -2.42
N ASN A 61 13.73 7.46 -2.71
CA ASN A 61 13.30 8.78 -3.20
C ASN A 61 13.58 9.91 -2.19
N ILE A 62 13.41 9.65 -0.88
CA ILE A 62 13.75 10.63 0.17
C ILE A 62 15.26 10.88 0.20
N MET A 63 16.07 9.81 0.10
CA MET A 63 17.53 9.93 0.07
C MET A 63 18.03 10.67 -1.17
N GLU A 64 17.41 10.44 -2.33
CA GLU A 64 17.75 11.11 -3.59
C GLU A 64 17.26 12.56 -3.64
N GLY A 65 16.13 12.88 -2.99
CA GLY A 65 15.58 14.23 -2.84
C GLY A 65 16.19 15.06 -1.71
N SER A 66 17.21 14.55 -1.01
CA SER A 66 17.99 15.31 -0.01
C SER A 66 19.25 15.95 -0.61
N ARG A 67 19.23 16.30 -1.90
CA ARG A 67 20.28 17.04 -2.61
C ARG A 67 19.78 18.37 -3.13
#